data_AF-A0A6I8M9S3-F1
#
_entry.id   AF-A0A6I8M9S3-F1
#
_cell.length_a   1.000
_cell.length_b   1.000
_cell.length_c   1.000
_cell.angle_alpha   90.00
_cell.angle_beta   90.00
_cell.angle_gamma   90.00
#
_symmetry.space_group_name_H-M   'P 1'
#
loop_
_entity.id
_entity.type
_entity.pdbx_description
1 polymer ?
#
loop_
_entity_poly.entity_id
_entity_poly.type
_entity_poly.pdbx_seq_one_letter_code
_entity_poly.pdbx_strand_id
1 'polypeptide(L)'
;MPPGPVGQPQFPGRPPQGPQFPGHPPRGPQGTQGFPAHGPYPRPGFPPAGAPLPPPAAAVPPAFAPSYAGPPPGAPYGPRFAPGYRPHVAKKSNTGVIVAVAIIGIVAVVGGLVAAVALIGGTTRHVADAGYSSTYPSDTYETTSAAETTETTSSTEDTTTSETTERTTRTSEPPRGPRPVAATGDNPMFASADYGLQNVSCSLSRWATDQASATRFFQSGIACLDAMWSRMLGGANLPFRSPNLSVPRSLSESSTPCGSGGTTTGVTPFYCPSNDTIYMPLDRIEIDVWGNHPGPYLSMLAHEYGHHVQNLAGISEAYGNQRYDAGADSAVGLELSRRMELEAQCFSGMFLGSASVSGGSVDKNIYNEAWNAQDRGDDYARNGKRDHGSAKHNISWWQHGATKNRNQQCNTWLSASGDVS
;
A
#
# COMPACT_ATOMS: atom_id res chain seq x y z
N MET A 1 -22.55 24.83 -49.62
CA MET A 1 -23.85 24.24 -49.24
C MET A 1 -23.97 24.31 -47.73
N PRO A 2 -24.83 25.16 -47.17
CA PRO A 2 -25.13 25.17 -45.74
C PRO A 2 -26.15 24.05 -45.41
N PRO A 3 -26.12 23.49 -44.19
CA PRO A 3 -27.01 22.40 -43.79
C PRO A 3 -28.44 22.90 -43.46
N GLY A 4 -29.43 22.10 -43.85
CA GLY A 4 -30.86 22.34 -43.58
C GLY A 4 -31.26 22.07 -42.12
N PRO A 5 -32.48 22.48 -41.72
CA PRO A 5 -32.88 22.55 -40.33
C PRO A 5 -33.21 21.20 -39.68
N VAL A 6 -32.94 21.17 -38.38
CA VAL A 6 -33.08 20.07 -37.42
C VAL A 6 -34.57 19.77 -37.16
N GLY A 7 -34.99 18.51 -37.37
CA GLY A 7 -36.29 18.00 -36.95
C GLY A 7 -36.29 17.62 -35.46
N GLN A 8 -37.29 18.08 -34.71
CA GLN A 8 -37.49 17.71 -33.31
C GLN A 8 -38.08 16.29 -33.16
N PRO A 9 -37.67 15.50 -32.14
CA PRO A 9 -38.32 14.25 -31.81
C PRO A 9 -39.61 14.47 -31.02
N GLN A 10 -40.66 13.73 -31.42
CA GLN A 10 -41.97 13.66 -30.76
C GLN A 10 -41.88 12.88 -29.43
N PHE A 11 -42.51 13.40 -28.38
CA PHE A 11 -42.70 12.73 -27.09
C PHE A 11 -43.72 11.58 -27.20
N PRO A 12 -43.45 10.37 -26.69
CA PRO A 12 -44.47 9.34 -26.49
C PRO A 12 -45.26 9.59 -25.20
N GLY A 13 -46.56 9.30 -25.30
CA GLY A 13 -47.59 9.58 -24.31
C GLY A 13 -47.49 8.80 -22.99
N ARG A 14 -48.21 9.36 -22.02
CA ARG A 14 -48.38 8.92 -20.63
C ARG A 14 -49.25 7.64 -20.56
N PRO A 15 -48.89 6.62 -19.74
CA PRO A 15 -49.77 5.48 -19.49
C PRO A 15 -50.84 5.78 -18.41
N PRO A 16 -51.93 5.00 -18.37
CA PRO A 16 -53.19 5.36 -17.70
C PRO A 16 -53.25 5.10 -16.19
N GLN A 17 -54.21 5.76 -15.56
CA GLN A 17 -54.50 5.80 -14.13
C GLN A 17 -55.16 4.50 -13.62
N GLY A 18 -54.72 4.01 -12.47
CA GLY A 18 -55.34 2.89 -11.74
C GLY A 18 -56.58 3.28 -10.93
N PRO A 19 -57.36 2.30 -10.42
CA PRO A 19 -58.70 2.53 -9.91
C PRO A 19 -58.74 3.17 -8.51
N GLN A 20 -59.76 4.00 -8.32
CA GLN A 20 -60.14 4.71 -7.09
C GLN A 20 -60.81 3.75 -6.09
N PHE A 21 -60.43 3.84 -4.81
CA PHE A 21 -61.19 3.26 -3.69
C PHE A 21 -62.05 4.34 -3.01
N PRO A 22 -63.31 4.06 -2.66
CA PRO A 22 -64.21 5.03 -2.03
C PRO A 22 -63.96 5.13 -0.52
N GLY A 23 -64.14 6.35 0.02
CA GLY A 23 -63.92 6.68 1.42
C GLY A 23 -65.16 6.76 2.32
N HIS A 24 -64.85 6.87 3.62
CA HIS A 24 -65.56 7.51 4.76
C HIS A 24 -66.82 6.84 5.35
N PRO A 25 -67.16 7.02 6.67
CA PRO A 25 -66.96 8.23 7.50
C PRO A 25 -66.52 8.02 8.98
N PRO A 26 -66.38 9.09 9.81
CA PRO A 26 -65.81 9.06 11.16
C PRO A 26 -66.87 9.07 12.28
N ARG A 27 -66.51 8.60 13.49
CA ARG A 27 -67.20 8.92 14.75
C ARG A 27 -66.20 9.05 15.91
N GLY A 28 -66.38 10.12 16.70
CA GLY A 28 -65.58 10.48 17.87
C GLY A 28 -66.01 9.81 19.18
N PRO A 29 -65.91 10.49 20.34
CA PRO A 29 -65.03 10.07 21.44
C PRO A 29 -65.78 9.57 22.69
N GLN A 30 -64.99 9.08 23.68
CA GLN A 30 -65.24 8.96 25.13
C GLN A 30 -65.12 7.53 25.68
N GLY A 31 -64.45 7.40 26.83
CA GLY A 31 -64.54 6.21 27.69
C GLY A 31 -63.30 5.91 28.51
N THR A 32 -63.00 6.74 29.51
CA THR A 32 -62.09 6.40 30.62
C THR A 32 -62.71 5.30 31.50
N GLN A 33 -62.10 4.12 31.55
CA GLN A 33 -62.25 3.10 32.62
C GLN A 33 -60.89 2.38 32.69
N GLY A 34 -60.11 2.44 33.76
CA GLY A 34 -60.41 1.94 35.09
C GLY A 34 -59.52 0.70 35.31
N PHE A 35 -58.26 0.90 35.73
CA PHE A 35 -57.34 -0.19 36.08
C PHE A 35 -57.72 -0.77 37.45
N PRO A 36 -57.85 -2.11 37.61
CA PRO A 36 -57.89 -2.70 38.94
C PRO A 36 -56.48 -2.83 39.51
N ALA A 37 -56.32 -2.27 40.71
CA ALA A 37 -55.17 -2.47 41.57
C ALA A 37 -55.15 -3.90 42.13
N HIS A 38 -53.99 -4.55 42.04
CA HIS A 38 -53.64 -5.70 42.88
C HIS A 38 -52.31 -5.43 43.58
N GLY A 39 -52.26 -5.85 44.84
CA GLY A 39 -51.35 -5.41 45.89
C GLY A 39 -49.92 -5.99 45.83
N PRO A 40 -49.15 -5.80 46.91
CA PRO A 40 -47.70 -5.65 46.86
C PRO A 40 -46.97 -7.00 46.77
N TYR A 41 -45.98 -7.05 45.87
CA TYR A 41 -44.98 -8.13 45.84
C TYR A 41 -43.99 -8.00 47.02
N PRO A 42 -43.65 -9.11 47.71
CA PRO A 42 -42.62 -9.09 48.75
C PRO A 42 -41.22 -8.94 48.13
N ARG A 43 -40.42 -8.05 48.72
CA ARG A 43 -38.99 -7.86 48.41
C ARG A 43 -38.17 -9.01 48.97
N PRO A 44 -37.32 -9.70 48.18
CA PRO A 44 -36.26 -10.53 48.72
C PRO A 44 -35.13 -9.64 49.28
N GLY A 45 -34.72 -9.90 50.52
CA GLY A 45 -33.72 -9.14 51.26
C GLY A 45 -32.30 -9.27 50.68
N PHE A 46 -31.52 -8.21 50.89
CA PHE A 46 -30.08 -8.20 50.68
C PHE A 46 -29.36 -9.06 51.74
N PRO A 47 -28.44 -9.96 51.36
CA PRO A 47 -27.54 -10.59 52.32
C PRO A 47 -26.42 -9.60 52.76
N PRO A 48 -25.85 -9.77 53.96
CA PRO A 48 -24.82 -8.89 54.49
C PRO A 48 -23.47 -9.06 53.78
N ALA A 49 -22.66 -8.00 53.81
CA ALA A 49 -21.33 -7.92 53.22
C ALA A 49 -20.39 -9.01 53.77
N GLY A 50 -19.98 -9.92 52.89
CA GLY A 50 -18.96 -10.94 53.13
C GLY A 50 -17.57 -10.46 52.69
N ALA A 51 -16.56 -10.99 53.39
CA ALA A 51 -15.12 -10.70 53.36
C ALA A 51 -14.43 -10.55 51.98
N PRO A 52 -13.25 -9.88 51.92
CA PRO A 52 -12.47 -9.71 50.69
C PRO A 52 -11.97 -11.04 50.11
N LEU A 53 -12.04 -11.16 48.79
CA LEU A 53 -11.57 -12.32 48.01
C LEU A 53 -10.03 -12.45 48.05
N PRO A 54 -9.47 -13.67 48.06
CA PRO A 54 -8.04 -13.89 47.90
C PRO A 54 -7.59 -13.59 46.45
N PRO A 55 -6.31 -13.21 46.25
CA PRO A 55 -5.76 -12.93 44.92
C PRO A 55 -5.74 -14.19 44.02
N PRO A 56 -5.85 -14.03 42.69
CA PRO A 56 -5.89 -15.17 41.76
C PRO A 56 -4.56 -15.92 41.75
N ALA A 57 -4.62 -17.23 41.99
CA ALA A 57 -3.51 -18.15 41.79
C ALA A 57 -3.18 -18.27 40.30
N ALA A 58 -1.89 -18.18 39.96
CA ALA A 58 -1.39 -18.39 38.60
C ALA A 58 -1.69 -19.83 38.13
N ALA A 59 -2.50 -19.96 37.09
CA ALA A 59 -2.77 -21.24 36.44
C ALA A 59 -1.55 -21.68 35.62
N VAL A 60 -1.03 -22.86 35.92
CA VAL A 60 -0.05 -23.58 35.10
C VAL A 60 -0.79 -24.18 33.90
N PRO A 61 -0.33 -24.03 32.65
CA PRO A 61 -1.00 -24.63 31.49
C PRO A 61 -0.88 -26.16 31.50
N PRO A 62 -1.90 -26.92 31.04
CA PRO A 62 -1.84 -28.37 30.97
C PRO A 62 -0.91 -28.84 29.84
N ALA A 63 -0.20 -29.94 30.10
CA ALA A 63 0.62 -30.62 29.10
C ALA A 63 -0.26 -31.30 28.03
N PHE A 64 0.00 -31.00 26.77
CA PHE A 64 -0.68 -31.61 25.62
C PHE A 64 -0.07 -32.99 25.33
N ALA A 65 -0.87 -34.05 25.36
CA ALA A 65 -0.49 -35.37 24.86
C ALA A 65 -1.37 -35.70 23.63
N PRO A 66 -0.78 -35.93 22.44
CA PRO A 66 -1.57 -36.26 21.26
C PRO A 66 -2.02 -37.73 21.32
N SER A 67 -3.33 -37.95 21.45
CA SER A 67 -3.97 -39.25 21.21
C SER A 67 -4.30 -39.38 19.72
N TYR A 68 -3.62 -40.30 19.03
CA TYR A 68 -3.97 -40.70 17.66
C TYR A 68 -5.23 -41.58 17.69
N ALA A 69 -6.33 -41.09 17.11
CA ALA A 69 -7.50 -41.89 16.78
C ALA A 69 -7.27 -42.54 15.40
N GLY A 70 -7.28 -43.88 15.34
CA GLY A 70 -7.21 -44.63 14.09
C GLY A 70 -8.52 -44.55 13.29
N PRO A 71 -8.49 -44.77 11.96
CA PRO A 71 -9.68 -44.70 11.12
C PRO A 71 -10.57 -45.96 11.27
N PRO A 72 -11.89 -45.83 11.03
CA PRO A 72 -12.86 -46.94 11.15
C PRO A 72 -12.75 -47.96 10.00
N PRO A 73 -13.17 -49.22 10.22
CA PRO A 73 -13.04 -50.28 9.22
C PRO A 73 -14.24 -50.31 8.26
N GLY A 74 -13.97 -50.35 6.95
CA GLY A 74 -14.90 -50.84 5.94
C GLY A 74 -15.15 -49.92 4.73
N ALA A 75 -14.30 -50.01 3.70
CA ALA A 75 -14.67 -49.75 2.31
C ALA A 75 -13.68 -50.47 1.36
N PRO A 76 -14.10 -50.95 0.17
CA PRO A 76 -13.36 -51.96 -0.60
C PRO A 76 -12.42 -51.39 -1.67
N TYR A 77 -11.27 -52.07 -1.78
CA TYR A 77 -10.33 -52.25 -2.91
C TYR A 77 -10.38 -51.30 -4.13
N GLY A 78 -9.27 -50.57 -4.30
CA GLY A 78 -8.76 -50.04 -5.57
C GLY A 78 -7.26 -50.37 -5.74
N PRO A 79 -6.70 -50.39 -6.98
CA PRO A 79 -5.55 -51.23 -7.31
C PRO A 79 -4.18 -50.64 -6.94
N ARG A 80 -3.42 -51.53 -6.29
CA ARG A 80 -1.97 -51.71 -6.15
C ARG A 80 -1.08 -50.80 -7.01
N PHE A 81 -0.32 -49.93 -6.36
CA PHE A 81 1.00 -49.48 -6.82
C PHE A 81 2.12 -50.20 -6.04
N ALA A 82 3.25 -50.35 -6.72
CA ALA A 82 4.40 -51.22 -6.44
C ALA A 82 5.16 -50.93 -5.13
N PRO A 83 6.00 -51.87 -4.65
CA PRO A 83 6.55 -51.88 -3.29
C PRO A 83 7.93 -51.23 -3.18
N GLY A 84 8.18 -50.58 -2.04
CA GLY A 84 9.51 -50.53 -1.43
C GLY A 84 10.02 -49.17 -0.98
N TYR A 85 9.50 -48.64 0.13
CA TYR A 85 10.25 -47.68 0.95
C TYR A 85 10.59 -48.36 2.28
N ARG A 86 11.88 -48.67 2.49
CA ARG A 86 12.40 -49.09 3.80
C ARG A 86 12.75 -47.82 4.58
N PRO A 87 12.28 -47.62 5.82
CA PRO A 87 12.67 -46.45 6.60
C PRO A 87 14.17 -46.57 6.94
N HIS A 88 14.95 -45.56 6.55
CA HIS A 88 16.33 -45.43 6.96
C HIS A 88 16.41 -45.14 8.46
N VAL A 89 17.04 -46.05 9.20
CA VAL A 89 17.43 -45.82 10.59
C VAL A 89 18.53 -44.76 10.60
N ALA A 90 18.26 -43.60 11.21
CA ALA A 90 19.21 -42.50 11.27
C ALA A 90 20.51 -42.94 11.97
N LYS A 91 21.63 -42.85 11.25
CA LYS A 91 22.97 -43.01 11.83
C LYS A 91 23.28 -41.78 12.68
N LYS A 92 23.70 -42.00 13.94
CA LYS A 92 24.25 -40.94 14.81
C LYS A 92 25.37 -40.21 14.07
N SER A 93 25.20 -38.91 13.85
CA SER A 93 26.22 -38.06 13.23
C SER A 93 27.07 -37.38 14.31
N ASN A 94 28.39 -37.35 14.11
CA ASN A 94 29.34 -36.64 14.97
C ASN A 94 29.41 -35.13 14.63
N THR A 95 28.32 -34.56 14.12
CA THR A 95 28.26 -33.18 13.60
C THR A 95 28.65 -32.15 14.66
N GLY A 96 28.35 -32.40 15.94
CA GLY A 96 28.76 -31.52 17.04
C GLY A 96 30.28 -31.40 17.21
N VAL A 97 31.04 -32.47 16.95
CA VAL A 97 32.51 -32.45 17.06
C VAL A 97 33.13 -31.68 15.90
N ILE A 98 32.58 -31.82 14.70
CA ILE A 98 33.06 -31.11 13.50
C ILE A 98 32.83 -29.59 13.64
N VAL A 99 31.66 -29.19 14.16
CA VAL A 99 31.35 -27.78 14.41
C VAL A 99 32.26 -27.19 15.50
N ALA A 100 32.54 -27.93 16.57
CA ALA A 100 33.42 -27.48 17.64
C ALA A 100 34.87 -27.24 17.16
N VAL A 101 35.41 -28.16 16.35
CA VAL A 101 36.77 -28.02 15.77
C VAL A 101 36.84 -26.85 14.79
N ALA A 102 35.80 -26.63 13.98
CA ALA A 102 35.74 -25.51 13.05
C ALA A 102 35.71 -24.15 13.80
N ILE A 103 34.95 -24.04 14.89
CA ILE A 103 34.89 -22.82 15.69
C ILE A 103 36.24 -22.52 16.36
N ILE A 104 36.92 -23.54 16.92
CA ILE A 104 38.25 -23.37 17.52
C ILE A 104 39.28 -22.93 16.47
N GLY A 105 39.22 -23.49 15.26
CA GLY A 105 40.08 -23.08 14.14
C GLY A 105 39.87 -21.62 13.75
N ILE A 106 38.62 -21.16 13.65
CA ILE A 106 38.30 -19.77 13.29
C ILE A 106 38.78 -18.81 14.38
N VAL A 107 38.57 -19.13 15.66
CA VAL A 107 39.01 -18.28 16.78
C VAL A 107 40.54 -18.20 16.84
N ALA A 108 41.26 -19.28 16.55
CA ALA A 108 42.72 -19.27 16.49
C ALA A 108 43.26 -18.42 15.32
N VAL A 109 42.62 -18.48 14.15
CA VAL A 109 43.00 -17.67 12.99
C VAL A 109 42.72 -16.18 13.24
N VAL A 110 41.55 -15.85 13.77
CA VAL A 110 41.19 -14.45 14.09
C VAL A 110 42.08 -13.90 15.21
N GLY A 111 42.31 -14.69 16.26
CA GLY A 111 43.22 -14.31 17.35
C GLY A 111 44.66 -14.12 16.89
N GLY A 112 45.17 -14.97 15.99
CA GLY A 112 46.49 -14.83 15.39
C GLY A 112 46.61 -13.58 14.49
N LEU A 113 45.56 -13.25 13.73
CA LEU A 113 45.50 -12.06 12.88
C LEU A 113 45.49 -10.76 13.70
N VAL A 114 44.73 -10.74 14.81
CA VAL A 114 44.69 -9.58 15.72
C VAL A 114 46.03 -9.36 16.41
N ALA A 115 46.71 -10.44 16.83
CA ALA A 115 48.05 -10.35 17.41
C ALA A 115 49.12 -9.87 16.40
N ALA A 116 49.01 -10.28 15.14
CA ALA A 116 49.91 -9.83 14.07
C ALA A 116 49.72 -8.34 13.72
N VAL A 117 48.49 -7.84 13.76
CA VAL A 117 48.19 -6.40 13.54
C VAL A 117 48.64 -5.54 14.72
N ALA A 118 48.62 -6.05 15.95
CA ALA A 118 49.09 -5.31 17.13
C ALA A 118 50.62 -5.17 17.21
N LEU A 119 51.39 -6.04 16.54
CA LEU A 119 52.86 -6.03 16.56
C LEU A 119 53.49 -5.27 15.38
N ILE A 120 52.70 -4.88 14.38
CA ILE A 120 53.18 -4.20 13.17
C ILE A 120 52.31 -2.96 12.94
N GLY A 121 52.66 -1.83 13.55
CA GLY A 121 52.13 -0.54 13.08
C GLY A 121 51.77 0.47 14.16
N GLY A 122 52.77 0.97 14.88
CA GLY A 122 52.77 2.38 15.25
C GLY A 122 52.89 3.21 13.97
N THR A 123 51.77 3.61 13.38
CA THR A 123 51.61 4.78 12.50
C THR A 123 50.11 4.99 12.30
N THR A 124 49.61 6.13 12.78
CA THR A 124 48.22 6.54 12.68
C THR A 124 47.81 6.76 11.22
N ARG A 125 46.91 5.93 10.72
CA ARG A 125 45.96 6.27 9.64
C ARG A 125 44.59 5.74 10.03
N HIS A 126 43.61 6.63 10.06
CA HIS A 126 42.21 6.33 10.35
C HIS A 126 41.64 5.38 9.30
N VAL A 127 40.99 4.31 9.74
CA VAL A 127 40.26 3.34 8.91
C VAL A 127 38.77 3.66 9.01
N ALA A 128 38.08 3.51 7.88
CA ALA A 128 36.75 4.00 7.55
C ALA A 128 35.61 3.49 8.45
N ASP A 129 34.73 4.42 8.83
CA ASP A 129 33.33 4.15 9.15
C ASP A 129 32.57 3.80 7.85
N ALA A 130 31.88 2.66 7.84
CA ALA A 130 30.92 2.31 6.79
C ALA A 130 29.61 3.10 7.02
N GLY A 131 29.66 4.40 6.73
CA GLY A 131 28.51 5.27 6.60
C GLY A 131 28.01 5.29 5.15
N TYR A 132 26.70 5.15 4.97
CA TYR A 132 26.00 5.28 3.69
C TYR A 132 26.21 6.71 3.15
N SER A 133 27.09 6.87 2.15
CA SER A 133 27.36 8.15 1.51
C SER A 133 26.43 8.35 0.32
N SER A 134 25.43 9.21 0.49
CA SER A 134 24.71 9.82 -0.63
C SER A 134 25.59 10.94 -1.20
N THR A 135 26.05 10.77 -2.44
CA THR A 135 26.77 11.82 -3.16
C THR A 135 25.78 12.50 -4.10
N TYR A 136 25.23 13.65 -3.70
CA TYR A 136 24.64 14.63 -4.61
C TYR A 136 25.69 15.71 -4.93
N PRO A 137 25.89 16.11 -6.19
CA PRO A 137 26.68 17.29 -6.50
C PRO A 137 25.93 18.54 -6.05
N SER A 138 26.56 19.32 -5.17
CA SER A 138 26.16 20.70 -4.88
C SER A 138 26.94 21.62 -5.81
N ASP A 139 26.28 22.20 -6.81
CA ASP A 139 26.84 23.33 -7.56
C ASP A 139 26.83 24.56 -6.66
N THR A 140 28.05 24.99 -6.31
CA THR A 140 28.33 26.20 -5.56
C THR A 140 28.49 27.35 -6.55
N TYR A 141 27.57 28.32 -6.51
CA TYR A 141 27.74 29.57 -7.25
C TYR A 141 28.74 30.47 -6.50
N GLU A 142 29.84 30.75 -7.18
CA GLU A 142 30.88 31.70 -6.79
C GLU A 142 30.30 33.12 -6.84
N THR A 143 30.11 33.73 -5.66
CA THR A 143 29.71 35.15 -5.54
C THR A 143 30.97 36.00 -5.60
N THR A 144 31.20 36.66 -6.74
CA THR A 144 32.22 37.69 -6.86
C THR A 144 31.67 39.02 -6.34
N SER A 145 32.38 39.58 -5.36
CA SER A 145 32.19 40.89 -4.74
C SER A 145 32.39 42.02 -5.77
N ALA A 146 31.47 42.98 -5.82
CA ALA A 146 31.68 44.24 -6.51
C ALA A 146 31.73 45.37 -5.48
N ALA A 147 32.87 46.06 -5.48
CA ALA A 147 33.19 47.18 -4.63
C ALA A 147 32.51 48.48 -5.08
N GLU A 148 32.50 49.39 -4.13
CA GLU A 148 31.87 50.69 -4.05
C GLU A 148 32.55 51.77 -4.92
N THR A 149 31.69 52.57 -5.57
CA THR A 149 31.73 54.01 -5.89
C THR A 149 33.06 54.75 -6.08
N THR A 150 33.24 55.39 -7.24
CA THR A 150 33.69 56.81 -7.31
C THR A 150 33.17 57.47 -8.60
N GLU A 151 32.52 58.61 -8.45
CA GLU A 151 32.08 59.53 -9.51
C GLU A 151 33.27 60.17 -10.23
N THR A 152 33.13 60.50 -11.52
CA THR A 152 33.54 61.81 -12.08
C THR A 152 32.86 62.05 -13.43
N THR A 153 32.23 63.22 -13.50
CA THR A 153 31.51 63.89 -14.59
C THR A 153 32.37 64.13 -15.84
N SER A 154 31.78 63.96 -17.04
CA SER A 154 31.91 64.97 -18.10
C SER A 154 30.86 64.78 -19.20
N SER A 155 30.29 65.92 -19.59
CA SER A 155 29.17 66.11 -20.51
C SER A 155 29.52 65.86 -21.97
N THR A 156 28.59 65.32 -22.75
CA THR A 156 28.30 65.87 -24.09
C THR A 156 26.85 65.56 -24.47
N GLU A 157 26.12 66.60 -24.85
CA GLU A 157 24.81 66.58 -25.48
C GLU A 157 24.86 65.74 -26.77
N ASP A 158 23.84 64.90 -27.03
CA ASP A 158 22.89 65.20 -28.10
C ASP A 158 21.70 64.21 -28.15
N THR A 159 20.57 64.77 -28.59
CA THR A 159 19.47 64.14 -29.32
C THR A 159 18.50 63.18 -28.59
N THR A 160 17.39 63.80 -28.19
CA THR A 160 16.04 63.27 -27.96
C THR A 160 15.70 61.99 -28.74
N THR A 161 15.46 60.90 -28.02
CA THR A 161 14.57 59.80 -28.47
C THR A 161 13.65 59.44 -27.31
N SER A 162 12.34 59.53 -27.53
CA SER A 162 11.32 59.20 -26.54
C SER A 162 11.31 57.68 -26.28
N GLU A 163 11.78 57.26 -25.10
CA GLU A 163 11.58 55.91 -24.59
C GLU A 163 10.42 55.93 -23.58
N THR A 164 9.30 55.33 -24.01
CA THR A 164 8.15 55.02 -23.16
C THR A 164 8.60 54.07 -22.06
N THR A 165 8.66 54.54 -20.81
CA THR A 165 8.94 53.69 -19.65
C THR A 165 7.72 52.81 -19.38
N GLU A 166 7.69 51.63 -19.97
CA GLU A 166 6.69 50.62 -19.64
C GLU A 166 6.99 50.07 -18.24
N ARG A 167 6.22 50.56 -17.26
CA ARG A 167 6.26 50.08 -15.89
C ARG A 167 5.72 48.65 -15.87
N THR A 168 6.61 47.66 -15.93
CA THR A 168 6.27 46.26 -15.69
C THR A 168 5.85 46.09 -14.24
N THR A 169 4.55 46.25 -13.95
CA THR A 169 3.92 45.68 -12.77
C THR A 169 4.11 44.18 -12.83
N ARG A 170 5.03 43.66 -12.00
CA ARG A 170 5.20 42.23 -11.77
C ARG A 170 3.95 41.75 -11.04
N THR A 171 2.93 41.37 -11.80
CA THR A 171 1.73 40.71 -11.28
C THR A 171 2.19 39.44 -10.57
N SER A 172 2.09 39.41 -9.25
CA SER A 172 2.28 38.17 -8.49
C SER A 172 1.21 37.18 -8.96
N GLU A 173 1.62 36.18 -9.74
CA GLU A 173 0.73 35.08 -10.12
C GLU A 173 0.20 34.46 -8.81
N PRO A 174 -1.12 34.35 -8.63
CA PRO A 174 -1.68 33.69 -7.45
C PRO A 174 -1.09 32.27 -7.37
N PRO A 175 -0.84 31.75 -6.15
CA PRO A 175 -0.25 30.43 -5.99
C PRO A 175 -1.07 29.41 -6.77
N ARG A 176 -0.44 28.80 -7.78
CA ARG A 176 -1.06 27.77 -8.59
C ARG A 176 -1.48 26.64 -7.65
N GLY A 177 -2.77 26.32 -7.64
CA GLY A 177 -3.33 25.26 -6.81
C GLY A 177 -2.68 23.89 -7.10
N PRO A 178 -3.01 22.86 -6.30
CA PRO A 178 -2.40 21.55 -6.45
C PRO A 178 -2.56 21.01 -7.86
N ARG A 179 -1.46 20.56 -8.47
CA ARG A 179 -1.43 20.02 -9.84
C ARG A 179 -0.50 18.81 -9.93
N PRO A 180 -0.81 17.81 -10.77
CA PRO A 180 0.13 16.73 -11.04
C PRO A 180 1.44 17.30 -11.59
N VAL A 181 2.55 16.61 -11.31
CA VAL A 181 3.87 16.94 -11.87
C VAL A 181 4.38 15.70 -12.59
N ALA A 182 4.44 15.77 -13.92
CA ALA A 182 4.95 14.70 -14.76
C ALA A 182 6.47 14.55 -14.60
N ALA A 183 6.87 13.88 -13.52
CA ALA A 183 8.24 13.55 -13.16
C ALA A 183 8.26 12.22 -12.41
N THR A 184 9.34 11.46 -12.57
CA THR A 184 9.59 10.21 -11.85
C THR A 184 10.42 10.48 -10.59
N GLY A 185 11.75 10.34 -10.64
CA GLY A 185 12.62 10.45 -9.46
C GLY A 185 12.58 11.81 -8.77
N ASP A 186 12.41 12.90 -9.52
CA ASP A 186 12.38 14.27 -8.99
C ASP A 186 10.95 14.77 -8.67
N ASN A 187 9.97 13.86 -8.55
CA ASN A 187 8.60 14.23 -8.23
C ASN A 187 8.51 14.92 -6.85
N PRO A 188 7.71 16.00 -6.68
CA PRO A 188 7.55 16.70 -5.40
C PRO A 188 7.16 15.81 -4.22
N MET A 189 6.51 14.66 -4.45
CA MET A 189 6.18 13.74 -3.37
C MET A 189 7.42 13.14 -2.66
N PHE A 190 8.59 13.19 -3.30
CA PHE A 190 9.87 12.70 -2.76
C PHE A 190 10.79 13.81 -2.24
N ALA A 191 10.39 15.08 -2.35
CA ALA A 191 11.26 16.22 -2.06
C ALA A 191 11.66 16.35 -0.58
N SER A 192 10.89 15.77 0.35
CA SER A 192 11.14 15.85 1.78
C SER A 192 11.47 14.48 2.36
N ALA A 193 12.67 14.38 2.96
CA ALA A 193 13.16 13.16 3.59
C ALA A 193 12.36 12.72 4.81
N ASP A 194 11.65 13.65 5.47
CA ASP A 194 10.88 13.40 6.68
C ASP A 194 9.39 13.17 6.43
N TYR A 195 8.96 13.27 5.18
CA TYR A 195 7.55 13.19 4.83
C TYR A 195 7.12 11.76 4.55
N GLY A 196 6.04 11.34 5.22
CA GLY A 196 5.47 9.99 5.14
C GLY A 196 4.00 10.00 5.54
N LEU A 197 3.40 8.82 5.65
CA LEU A 197 1.99 8.71 6.02
C LEU A 197 1.81 8.95 7.52
N GLN A 198 0.77 9.71 7.87
CA GLN A 198 0.40 9.86 9.27
C GLN A 198 -0.23 8.57 9.80
N ASN A 199 0.05 8.27 11.05
CA ASN A 199 -0.60 7.16 11.76
C ASN A 199 -2.09 7.51 11.95
N VAL A 200 -2.97 6.79 11.23
CA VAL A 200 -4.43 6.96 11.28
C VAL A 200 -5.06 5.65 11.78
N SER A 201 -5.98 5.78 12.74
CA SER A 201 -6.78 4.64 13.21
C SER A 201 -7.83 4.27 12.16
N CYS A 202 -7.59 3.17 11.44
CA CYS A 202 -8.55 2.67 10.45
C CYS A 202 -9.73 1.95 11.13
N SER A 203 -10.92 2.05 10.55
CA SER A 203 -12.10 1.26 10.93
C SER A 203 -12.63 0.50 9.72
N LEU A 204 -12.08 -0.69 9.49
CA LEU A 204 -12.45 -1.59 8.40
C LEU A 204 -13.75 -2.32 8.71
N SER A 205 -14.60 -2.45 7.69
CA SER A 205 -15.68 -3.44 7.71
C SER A 205 -15.09 -4.84 7.84
N ARG A 206 -15.81 -5.76 8.47
CA ARG A 206 -15.34 -7.15 8.60
C ARG A 206 -15.20 -7.82 7.23
N TRP A 207 -14.09 -8.51 7.00
CA TRP A 207 -13.88 -9.36 5.83
C TRP A 207 -14.78 -10.60 5.87
N ALA A 208 -15.29 -10.98 4.69
CA ALA A 208 -15.81 -12.30 4.37
C ALA A 208 -15.70 -12.50 2.85
N THR A 209 -15.75 -13.76 2.41
CA THR A 209 -15.50 -14.15 1.01
C THR A 209 -16.66 -13.85 0.06
N ASP A 210 -17.82 -13.44 0.58
CA ASP A 210 -18.93 -12.98 -0.25
C ASP A 210 -18.67 -11.56 -0.80
N GLN A 211 -19.15 -11.32 -2.01
CA GLN A 211 -18.91 -10.07 -2.72
C GLN A 211 -19.36 -8.82 -1.96
N ALA A 212 -20.48 -8.88 -1.24
CA ALA A 212 -21.00 -7.72 -0.53
C ALA A 212 -20.10 -7.35 0.65
N SER A 213 -19.62 -8.34 1.41
CA SER A 213 -18.68 -8.14 2.51
C SER A 213 -17.31 -7.69 2.02
N ALA A 214 -16.77 -8.32 0.98
CA ALA A 214 -15.52 -7.90 0.34
C ALA A 214 -15.60 -6.45 -0.16
N THR A 215 -16.72 -6.06 -0.79
CA THR A 215 -16.95 -4.68 -1.24
C THR A 215 -16.89 -3.70 -0.07
N ARG A 216 -17.62 -3.95 1.02
CA ARG A 216 -17.59 -3.07 2.20
C ARG A 216 -16.20 -3.00 2.86
N PHE A 217 -15.48 -4.13 2.90
CA PHE A 217 -14.10 -4.19 3.40
C PHE A 217 -13.19 -3.28 2.58
N PHE A 218 -13.16 -3.44 1.26
CA PHE A 218 -12.33 -2.62 0.37
C PHE A 218 -12.74 -1.14 0.38
N GLN A 219 -14.04 -0.82 0.42
CA GLN A 219 -14.53 0.57 0.57
C GLN A 219 -14.01 1.23 1.84
N SER A 220 -14.09 0.53 2.98
CA SER A 220 -13.53 1.06 4.24
C SER A 220 -12.00 1.13 4.23
N GLY A 221 -11.34 0.27 3.46
CA GLY A 221 -9.89 0.33 3.22
C GLY A 221 -9.50 1.60 2.45
N ILE A 222 -10.22 1.90 1.36
CA ILE A 222 -10.06 3.16 0.59
C ILE A 222 -10.26 4.37 1.50
N ALA A 223 -11.29 4.38 2.34
CA ALA A 223 -11.50 5.49 3.26
C ALA A 223 -10.32 5.72 4.23
N CYS A 224 -9.63 4.66 4.66
CA CYS A 224 -8.43 4.81 5.47
C CYS A 224 -7.22 5.30 4.66
N LEU A 225 -7.01 4.73 3.47
CA LEU A 225 -5.96 5.16 2.54
C LEU A 225 -6.13 6.65 2.17
N ASP A 226 -7.35 7.09 1.87
CA ASP A 226 -7.70 8.49 1.60
C ASP A 226 -7.29 9.42 2.74
N ALA A 227 -7.59 9.04 3.98
CA ALA A 227 -7.26 9.85 5.16
C ALA A 227 -5.74 10.05 5.32
N MET A 228 -4.95 9.07 4.91
CA MET A 228 -3.48 9.11 5.01
C MET A 228 -2.86 9.84 3.82
N TRP A 229 -3.26 9.50 2.60
CA TRP A 229 -2.68 10.04 1.36
C TRP A 229 -3.13 11.46 1.04
N SER A 230 -4.36 11.86 1.40
CA SER A 230 -4.82 13.24 1.19
C SER A 230 -3.95 14.28 1.90
N ARG A 231 -3.54 13.99 3.14
CA ARG A 231 -2.65 14.86 3.92
C ARG A 231 -1.26 14.90 3.31
N MET A 232 -0.74 13.73 2.92
CA MET A 232 0.55 13.63 2.26
C MET A 232 0.54 14.46 0.98
N LEU A 233 -0.29 14.11 0.00
CA LEU A 233 -0.33 14.79 -1.30
C LEU A 233 -0.60 16.30 -1.14
N GLY A 234 -1.48 16.69 -0.22
CA GLY A 234 -1.73 18.10 0.11
C GLY A 234 -0.48 18.85 0.59
N GLY A 235 0.34 18.26 1.47
CA GLY A 235 1.59 18.90 1.92
C GLY A 235 2.70 18.92 0.86
N ALA A 236 2.61 18.07 -0.17
CA ALA A 236 3.46 18.14 -1.36
C ALA A 236 2.89 19.07 -2.46
N ASN A 237 1.77 19.76 -2.20
CA ASN A 237 1.01 20.55 -3.18
C ASN A 237 0.62 19.76 -4.45
N LEU A 238 0.30 18.47 -4.26
CA LEU A 238 -0.20 17.56 -5.28
C LEU A 238 -1.72 17.37 -5.14
N PRO A 239 -2.45 17.08 -6.22
CA PRO A 239 -3.90 16.94 -6.18
C PRO A 239 -4.31 15.69 -5.41
N PHE A 240 -5.54 15.72 -4.90
CA PHE A 240 -6.14 14.57 -4.23
C PHE A 240 -7.59 14.39 -4.66
N ARG A 241 -7.98 13.12 -4.87
CA ARG A 241 -9.36 12.67 -5.01
C ARG A 241 -9.39 11.18 -4.68
N SER A 242 -10.47 10.69 -4.08
CA SER A 242 -10.66 9.25 -3.85
C SER A 242 -10.75 8.51 -5.18
N PRO A 243 -10.21 7.29 -5.29
CA PRO A 243 -10.50 6.41 -6.41
C PRO A 243 -11.92 5.84 -6.29
N ASN A 244 -12.46 5.39 -7.42
CA ASN A 244 -13.62 4.51 -7.48
C ASN A 244 -13.21 3.07 -7.14
N LEU A 245 -14.19 2.21 -6.84
CA LEU A 245 -13.97 0.80 -6.55
C LEU A 245 -14.94 -0.08 -7.34
N SER A 246 -14.41 -1.15 -7.94
CA SER A 246 -15.18 -2.23 -8.56
C SER A 246 -14.74 -3.57 -7.99
N VAL A 247 -15.68 -4.38 -7.47
CA VAL A 247 -15.39 -5.69 -6.86
C VAL A 247 -16.25 -6.77 -7.52
N PRO A 248 -15.97 -7.15 -8.78
CA PRO A 248 -16.75 -8.16 -9.48
C PRO A 248 -16.44 -9.57 -8.95
N ARG A 249 -17.33 -10.54 -9.19
CA ARG A 249 -17.08 -11.94 -8.77
C ARG A 249 -15.94 -12.54 -9.59
N SER A 250 -15.90 -12.22 -10.88
CA SER A 250 -14.79 -12.59 -11.75
C SER A 250 -14.24 -11.42 -12.53
N LEU A 251 -12.96 -11.50 -12.92
CA LEU A 251 -12.34 -10.51 -13.81
C LEU A 251 -13.11 -10.36 -15.14
N SER A 252 -13.71 -11.43 -15.66
CA SER A 252 -14.48 -11.39 -16.91
C SER A 252 -15.77 -10.57 -16.80
N GLU A 253 -16.28 -10.32 -15.59
CA GLU A 253 -17.41 -9.43 -15.35
C GLU A 253 -16.98 -7.94 -15.30
N SER A 254 -15.68 -7.65 -15.29
CA SER A 254 -15.17 -6.28 -15.30
C SER A 254 -15.30 -5.65 -16.68
N SER A 255 -16.16 -4.64 -16.82
CA SER A 255 -16.06 -3.67 -17.92
C SER A 255 -15.10 -2.56 -17.50
N THR A 256 -14.00 -2.39 -18.23
CA THR A 256 -12.96 -1.40 -17.93
C THR A 256 -12.43 -0.73 -19.21
N PRO A 257 -12.20 0.59 -19.18
CA PRO A 257 -11.61 1.31 -20.31
C PRO A 257 -10.10 1.02 -20.47
N CYS A 258 -9.46 0.35 -19.51
CA CYS A 258 -8.05 -0.06 -19.60
C CYS A 258 -7.85 -1.43 -20.28
N GLY A 259 -8.88 -1.98 -20.93
CA GLY A 259 -8.85 -3.28 -21.61
C GLY A 259 -9.12 -4.46 -20.67
N SER A 260 -9.20 -5.68 -21.21
CA SER A 260 -9.38 -6.89 -20.39
C SER A 260 -8.14 -7.09 -19.50
N GLY A 261 -8.24 -6.76 -18.21
CA GLY A 261 -7.17 -6.63 -17.22
C GLY A 261 -6.37 -7.90 -16.91
N GLY A 262 -5.70 -8.49 -17.90
CA GLY A 262 -4.74 -9.57 -17.71
C GLY A 262 -3.33 -9.01 -17.50
N THR A 263 -2.87 -8.96 -16.25
CA THR A 263 -1.44 -8.83 -15.95
C THR A 263 -0.73 -10.18 -16.08
N THR A 264 0.58 -10.08 -16.18
CA THR A 264 1.62 -11.08 -16.37
C THR A 264 1.62 -12.23 -15.33
N THR A 265 1.06 -11.99 -14.13
CA THR A 265 1.22 -12.85 -12.94
C THR A 265 -0.03 -13.66 -12.56
N GLY A 266 -1.16 -13.51 -13.28
CA GLY A 266 -2.37 -14.30 -13.03
C GLY A 266 -3.19 -13.91 -11.78
N VAL A 267 -2.69 -12.95 -10.99
CA VAL A 267 -3.35 -12.27 -9.86
C VAL A 267 -3.57 -10.83 -10.31
N THR A 268 -4.81 -10.36 -10.37
CA THR A 268 -5.18 -9.17 -11.16
C THR A 268 -6.22 -8.26 -10.52
N PRO A 269 -6.09 -7.89 -9.23
CA PRO A 269 -6.31 -6.50 -8.87
C PRO A 269 -5.57 -5.56 -9.84
N PHE A 270 -6.19 -4.44 -10.18
CA PHE A 270 -5.51 -3.40 -10.97
C PHE A 270 -6.16 -2.04 -10.75
N TYR A 271 -5.36 -0.99 -10.85
CA TYR A 271 -5.83 0.39 -10.98
C TYR A 271 -5.94 0.80 -12.46
N CYS A 272 -7.07 1.40 -12.84
CA CYS A 272 -7.27 1.96 -14.18
C CYS A 272 -7.22 3.50 -14.13
N PRO A 273 -6.15 4.15 -14.65
CA PRO A 273 -6.03 5.61 -14.61
C PRO A 273 -7.07 6.34 -15.47
N SER A 274 -7.64 5.70 -16.49
CA SER A 274 -8.60 6.34 -17.40
C SER A 274 -9.97 6.62 -16.76
N ASN A 275 -10.33 5.93 -15.68
CA ASN A 275 -11.57 6.15 -14.93
C ASN A 275 -11.37 6.14 -13.42
N ASP A 276 -10.13 6.22 -12.97
CA ASP A 276 -9.73 6.30 -11.57
C ASP A 276 -10.30 5.19 -10.69
N THR A 277 -10.39 3.97 -11.23
CA THR A 277 -11.05 2.86 -10.55
C THR A 277 -10.05 1.78 -10.16
N ILE A 278 -10.09 1.37 -8.89
CA ILE A 278 -9.45 0.15 -8.41
C ILE A 278 -10.41 -1.03 -8.66
N TYR A 279 -9.96 -2.02 -9.40
CA TYR A 279 -10.69 -3.26 -9.67
C TYR A 279 -10.13 -4.37 -8.78
N MET A 280 -11.00 -5.02 -7.99
CA MET A 280 -10.67 -6.12 -7.08
C MET A 280 -11.52 -7.36 -7.40
N PRO A 281 -11.29 -8.04 -8.54
CA PRO A 281 -12.04 -9.24 -8.91
C PRO A 281 -11.77 -10.39 -7.92
N LEU A 282 -12.83 -10.96 -7.34
CA LEU A 282 -12.70 -11.95 -6.26
C LEU A 282 -12.02 -13.26 -6.70
N ASP A 283 -12.17 -13.65 -7.97
CA ASP A 283 -11.47 -14.81 -8.56
C ASP A 283 -9.96 -14.58 -8.75
N ARG A 284 -9.45 -13.38 -8.47
CA ARG A 284 -8.04 -13.01 -8.66
C ARG A 284 -7.31 -12.56 -7.41
N ILE A 285 -7.94 -12.57 -6.24
CA ILE A 285 -7.29 -12.22 -4.97
C ILE A 285 -6.89 -13.44 -4.14
N GLU A 286 -6.97 -14.64 -4.72
CA GLU A 286 -6.57 -15.90 -4.07
C GLU A 286 -7.38 -16.20 -2.79
N ILE A 287 -8.71 -16.07 -2.86
CA ILE A 287 -9.61 -16.39 -1.75
C ILE A 287 -9.39 -17.83 -1.24
N ASP A 288 -9.15 -18.79 -2.14
CA ASP A 288 -8.91 -20.19 -1.78
C ASP A 288 -7.57 -20.42 -1.05
N VAL A 289 -6.63 -19.47 -1.14
CA VAL A 289 -5.33 -19.52 -0.45
C VAL A 289 -5.42 -18.86 0.92
N TRP A 290 -5.95 -17.64 0.97
CA TRP A 290 -5.90 -16.80 2.19
C TRP A 290 -7.19 -16.86 3.02
N GLY A 291 -8.31 -17.36 2.49
CA GLY A 291 -9.56 -17.57 3.21
C GLY A 291 -10.02 -16.35 4.02
N ASN A 292 -9.96 -16.48 5.35
CA ASN A 292 -10.40 -15.44 6.30
C ASN A 292 -9.24 -14.64 6.92
N HIS A 293 -8.10 -14.58 6.22
CA HIS A 293 -6.96 -13.73 6.56
C HIS A 293 -7.03 -12.44 5.74
N PRO A 294 -7.50 -11.31 6.30
CA PRO A 294 -7.70 -10.06 5.54
C PRO A 294 -6.42 -9.32 5.14
N GLY A 295 -5.27 -9.60 5.78
CA GLY A 295 -4.01 -8.90 5.51
C GLY A 295 -3.57 -8.90 4.03
N PRO A 296 -3.51 -10.05 3.34
CA PRO A 296 -3.12 -10.14 1.94
C PRO A 296 -4.03 -9.30 1.04
N TYR A 297 -5.35 -9.41 1.20
CA TYR A 297 -6.32 -8.63 0.40
C TYR A 297 -6.18 -7.12 0.63
N LEU A 298 -5.95 -6.70 1.88
CA LEU A 298 -5.72 -5.29 2.20
C LEU A 298 -4.42 -4.77 1.60
N SER A 299 -3.36 -5.60 1.59
CA SER A 299 -2.08 -5.26 0.97
C SER A 299 -2.19 -5.12 -0.55
N MET A 300 -3.03 -5.94 -1.19
CA MET A 300 -3.35 -5.84 -2.62
C MET A 300 -4.10 -4.53 -2.91
N LEU A 301 -5.14 -4.22 -2.12
CA LEU A 301 -5.84 -2.93 -2.23
C LEU A 301 -4.89 -1.74 -2.10
N ALA A 302 -4.00 -1.78 -1.10
CA ALA A 302 -3.05 -0.71 -0.85
C ALA A 302 -1.98 -0.57 -1.95
N HIS A 303 -1.63 -1.68 -2.61
CA HIS A 303 -0.77 -1.67 -3.79
C HIS A 303 -1.45 -0.97 -4.97
N GLU A 304 -2.71 -1.34 -5.28
CA GLU A 304 -3.47 -0.65 -6.33
C GLU A 304 -3.74 0.81 -6.01
N TYR A 305 -3.93 1.14 -4.73
CA TYR A 305 -3.99 2.52 -4.28
C TYR A 305 -2.64 3.24 -4.49
N GLY A 306 -1.51 2.55 -4.39
CA GLY A 306 -0.19 3.06 -4.75
C GLY A 306 -0.13 3.53 -6.21
N HIS A 307 -0.69 2.77 -7.14
CA HIS A 307 -0.82 3.22 -8.54
C HIS A 307 -1.74 4.44 -8.69
N HIS A 308 -2.81 4.51 -7.90
CA HIS A 308 -3.65 5.70 -7.85
C HIS A 308 -2.87 6.94 -7.37
N VAL A 309 -2.02 6.80 -6.35
CA VAL A 309 -1.13 7.87 -5.87
C VAL A 309 -0.13 8.29 -6.95
N GLN A 310 0.51 7.34 -7.64
CA GLN A 310 1.41 7.63 -8.75
C GLN A 310 0.70 8.44 -9.85
N ASN A 311 -0.55 8.11 -10.14
CA ASN A 311 -1.37 8.82 -11.12
C ASN A 311 -1.69 10.26 -10.65
N LEU A 312 -2.09 10.44 -9.39
CA LEU A 312 -2.34 11.78 -8.82
C LEU A 312 -1.08 12.65 -8.80
N ALA A 313 0.08 12.05 -8.53
CA ALA A 313 1.36 12.74 -8.48
C ALA A 313 1.89 13.12 -9.88
N GLY A 314 1.39 12.50 -10.95
CA GLY A 314 1.88 12.66 -12.33
C GLY A 314 3.01 11.67 -12.71
N ILE A 315 3.38 10.75 -11.82
CA ILE A 315 4.40 9.73 -12.09
C ILE A 315 3.97 8.81 -13.22
N SER A 316 2.70 8.39 -13.24
CA SER A 316 2.18 7.49 -14.29
C SER A 316 2.27 8.08 -15.70
N GLU A 317 2.12 9.40 -15.83
CA GLU A 317 2.29 10.11 -17.10
C GLU A 317 3.76 10.09 -17.56
N ALA A 318 4.68 10.44 -16.65
CA ALA A 318 6.11 10.43 -16.94
C ALA A 318 6.61 9.01 -17.28
N TYR A 319 6.18 8.00 -16.52
CA TYR A 319 6.43 6.59 -16.80
C TYR A 319 5.91 6.18 -18.19
N GLY A 320 4.67 6.55 -18.54
CA GLY A 320 4.06 6.21 -19.82
C GLY A 320 4.87 6.74 -21.00
N ASN A 321 5.32 7.98 -20.92
CA ASN A 321 6.15 8.61 -21.95
C ASN A 321 7.53 7.92 -22.06
N GLN A 322 8.23 7.76 -20.93
CA GLN A 322 9.55 7.11 -20.89
C GLN A 322 9.51 5.68 -21.43
N ARG A 323 8.46 4.92 -21.07
CA ARG A 323 8.31 3.54 -21.51
C ARG A 323 7.90 3.42 -22.97
N TYR A 324 7.11 4.37 -23.48
CA TYR A 324 6.82 4.46 -24.91
C TYR A 324 8.11 4.66 -25.71
N ASP A 325 8.92 5.65 -25.32
CA ASP A 325 10.18 5.98 -26.00
C ASP A 325 11.20 4.84 -25.94
N ALA A 326 11.29 4.15 -24.80
CA ALA A 326 12.18 3.00 -24.62
C ALA A 326 11.73 1.73 -25.36
N GLY A 327 10.46 1.65 -25.76
CA GLY A 327 9.81 0.42 -26.20
C GLY A 327 9.37 -0.46 -25.02
N ALA A 328 8.08 -0.80 -24.99
CA ALA A 328 7.41 -1.44 -23.87
C ALA A 328 8.04 -2.77 -23.38
N ASP A 329 8.60 -3.55 -24.31
CA ASP A 329 9.19 -4.87 -24.03
C ASP A 329 10.72 -4.87 -24.15
N SER A 330 11.34 -3.70 -24.29
CA SER A 330 12.80 -3.58 -24.21
C SER A 330 13.28 -3.78 -22.77
N ALA A 331 14.57 -4.08 -22.59
CA ALA A 331 15.16 -4.20 -21.25
C ALA A 331 14.93 -2.92 -20.41
N VAL A 332 15.02 -1.74 -21.03
CA VAL A 332 14.76 -0.45 -20.38
C VAL A 332 13.27 -0.30 -20.05
N GLY A 333 12.37 -0.61 -20.99
CA GLY A 333 10.93 -0.54 -20.76
C GLY A 333 10.44 -1.48 -19.66
N LEU A 334 11.03 -2.67 -19.56
CA LEU A 334 10.78 -3.63 -18.48
C LEU A 334 11.33 -3.15 -17.14
N GLU A 335 12.52 -2.52 -17.12
CA GLU A 335 13.03 -1.88 -15.91
C GLU A 335 12.14 -0.74 -15.41
N LEU A 336 11.65 0.11 -16.31
CA LEU A 336 10.70 1.17 -15.96
C LEU A 336 9.43 0.58 -15.35
N SER A 337 8.91 -0.53 -15.88
CA SER A 337 7.77 -1.24 -15.28
C SER A 337 8.10 -1.72 -13.86
N ARG A 338 9.23 -2.39 -13.66
CA ARG A 338 9.62 -2.89 -12.33
C ARG A 338 9.74 -1.75 -11.30
N ARG A 339 10.26 -0.59 -11.70
CA ARG A 339 10.31 0.61 -10.83
C ARG A 339 8.92 1.08 -10.43
N MET A 340 7.99 1.14 -11.38
CA MET A 340 6.60 1.52 -11.15
C MET A 340 5.90 0.57 -10.15
N GLU A 341 6.02 -0.74 -10.37
CA GLU A 341 5.39 -1.77 -9.54
C GLU A 341 5.99 -1.83 -8.13
N LEU A 342 7.32 -1.77 -8.00
CA LEU A 342 7.99 -1.82 -6.70
C LEU A 342 7.78 -0.56 -5.86
N GLU A 343 7.52 0.58 -6.48
CA GLU A 343 7.14 1.81 -5.78
C GLU A 343 5.73 1.68 -5.17
N ALA A 344 4.76 1.21 -5.95
CA ALA A 344 3.42 0.90 -5.44
C ALA A 344 3.46 -0.16 -4.33
N GLN A 345 4.36 -1.15 -4.47
CA GLN A 345 4.62 -2.16 -3.46
C GLN A 345 5.18 -1.57 -2.15
N CYS A 346 6.10 -0.60 -2.24
CA CYS A 346 6.60 0.13 -1.08
C CYS A 346 5.51 0.98 -0.43
N PHE A 347 4.65 1.64 -1.21
CA PHE A 347 3.50 2.39 -0.70
C PHE A 347 2.48 1.51 0.04
N SER A 348 2.22 0.29 -0.44
CA SER A 348 1.42 -0.70 0.28
C SER A 348 2.00 -1.02 1.66
N GLY A 349 3.32 -1.22 1.73
CA GLY A 349 4.04 -1.39 2.98
C GLY A 349 3.87 -0.20 3.91
N MET A 350 4.13 1.02 3.42
CA MET A 350 3.99 2.25 4.20
C MET A 350 2.61 2.38 4.85
N PHE A 351 1.55 2.07 4.10
CA PHE A 351 0.18 2.09 4.61
C PHE A 351 0.00 1.11 5.77
N LEU A 352 0.35 -0.17 5.58
CA LEU A 352 0.12 -1.18 6.62
C LEU A 352 1.01 -0.99 7.84
N GLY A 353 2.26 -0.58 7.67
CA GLY A 353 3.13 -0.21 8.79
C GLY A 353 2.52 0.89 9.64
N SER A 354 2.05 1.97 9.01
CA SER A 354 1.50 3.16 9.69
C SER A 354 0.13 2.92 10.32
N ALA A 355 -0.75 2.19 9.62
CA ALA A 355 -2.10 1.89 10.12
C ALA A 355 -2.06 0.93 11.32
N SER A 356 -1.15 -0.05 11.32
CA SER A 356 -1.07 -1.13 12.34
C SER A 356 -0.76 -0.65 13.76
N VAL A 357 -0.18 0.54 13.91
CA VAL A 357 0.24 1.10 15.21
C VAL A 357 -0.76 2.10 15.80
N SER A 358 -1.90 2.31 15.14
CA SER A 358 -2.84 3.39 15.45
C SER A 358 -4.07 2.95 16.26
N GLY A 359 -4.10 1.70 16.74
CA GLY A 359 -5.18 1.16 17.60
C GLY A 359 -6.53 1.00 16.91
N GLY A 360 -6.54 0.88 15.57
CA GLY A 360 -7.74 0.63 14.76
C GLY A 360 -7.92 -0.85 14.43
N SER A 361 -8.80 -1.14 13.46
CA SER A 361 -9.04 -2.51 12.98
C SER A 361 -7.87 -3.08 12.17
N VAL A 362 -7.03 -2.22 11.59
CA VAL A 362 -5.74 -2.64 11.04
C VAL A 362 -4.82 -2.79 12.24
N ASP A 363 -4.66 -4.02 12.70
CA ASP A 363 -3.85 -4.37 13.85
C ASP A 363 -2.58 -5.12 13.43
N LYS A 364 -1.83 -5.58 14.44
CA LYS A 364 -0.59 -6.35 14.22
C LYS A 364 -0.86 -7.70 13.52
N ASN A 365 -2.04 -8.29 13.64
CA ASN A 365 -2.36 -9.54 12.98
C ASN A 365 -2.56 -9.31 11.48
N ILE A 366 -3.37 -8.33 11.09
CA ILE A 366 -3.54 -7.95 9.67
C ILE A 366 -2.20 -7.57 9.05
N TYR A 367 -1.37 -6.82 9.78
CA TYR A 367 -0.02 -6.47 9.36
C TYR A 367 0.87 -7.71 9.12
N ASN A 368 0.88 -8.66 10.06
CA ASN A 368 1.71 -9.87 9.93
C ASN A 368 1.19 -10.80 8.82
N GLU A 369 -0.12 -10.91 8.64
CA GLU A 369 -0.69 -11.66 7.52
C GLU A 369 -0.24 -11.07 6.18
N ALA A 370 -0.31 -9.74 6.04
CA ALA A 370 0.22 -9.05 4.86
C ALA A 370 1.73 -9.26 4.71
N TRP A 371 2.51 -9.10 5.78
CA TRP A 371 3.97 -9.29 5.77
C TRP A 371 4.37 -10.65 5.17
N ASN A 372 3.62 -11.70 5.48
CA ASN A 372 3.91 -13.07 5.03
C ASN A 372 3.31 -13.41 3.65
N ALA A 373 2.61 -12.47 3.00
CA ALA A 373 1.97 -12.67 1.70
C ALA A 373 2.65 -11.88 0.56
N GLN A 374 3.87 -11.40 0.76
CA GLN A 374 4.60 -10.60 -0.23
C GLN A 374 5.48 -11.42 -1.18
N ASP A 375 5.48 -12.74 -1.06
CA ASP A 375 6.19 -13.65 -1.96
C ASP A 375 5.46 -13.74 -3.31
N ARG A 376 5.58 -12.67 -4.11
CA ARG A 376 4.93 -12.46 -5.40
C ARG A 376 5.87 -11.70 -6.34
N GLY A 377 5.73 -11.88 -7.64
CA GLY A 377 6.53 -11.15 -8.64
C GLY A 377 6.88 -12.00 -9.84
N ASP A 378 7.92 -11.57 -10.54
CA ASP A 378 8.39 -12.12 -11.81
C ASP A 378 8.75 -13.62 -11.76
N ASP A 379 9.14 -14.14 -10.60
CA ASP A 379 9.47 -15.55 -10.39
C ASP A 379 8.28 -16.50 -10.65
N TYR A 380 7.06 -15.97 -10.60
CA TYR A 380 5.81 -16.69 -10.86
C TYR A 380 5.16 -16.30 -12.19
N ALA A 381 5.79 -15.41 -12.97
CA ALA A 381 5.26 -14.91 -14.25
C ALA A 381 5.18 -16.04 -15.29
N ARG A 382 3.97 -16.33 -15.79
CA ARG A 382 3.72 -17.46 -16.70
C ARG A 382 4.17 -17.21 -18.14
N ASN A 383 4.28 -15.94 -18.54
CA ASN A 383 4.72 -15.55 -19.88
C ASN A 383 6.21 -15.18 -19.94
N GLY A 384 6.94 -15.30 -18.81
CA GLY A 384 8.36 -14.99 -18.70
C GLY A 384 8.73 -13.50 -18.76
N LYS A 385 7.76 -12.59 -18.77
CA LYS A 385 8.02 -11.14 -18.78
C LYS A 385 8.43 -10.67 -17.39
N ARG A 386 9.42 -9.78 -17.35
CA ARG A 386 10.08 -9.26 -16.14
C ARG A 386 9.68 -7.81 -15.88
N ASP A 387 8.43 -7.59 -15.47
CA ASP A 387 7.81 -6.27 -15.38
C ASP A 387 7.32 -5.88 -13.98
N HIS A 388 7.34 -6.79 -13.00
CA HIS A 388 6.89 -6.52 -11.61
C HIS A 388 8.00 -6.68 -10.57
N GLY A 389 9.21 -7.06 -10.99
CA GLY A 389 10.36 -7.30 -10.13
C GLY A 389 10.32 -8.70 -9.53
N SER A 390 11.47 -9.22 -9.11
CA SER A 390 11.50 -10.54 -8.45
C SER A 390 10.69 -10.57 -7.15
N ALA A 391 10.34 -11.77 -6.71
CA ALA A 391 9.71 -12.02 -5.41
C ALA A 391 10.53 -11.45 -4.25
N LYS A 392 11.86 -11.61 -4.33
CA LYS A 392 12.80 -11.01 -3.38
C LYS A 392 12.64 -9.48 -3.31
N HIS A 393 12.55 -8.79 -4.45
CA HIS A 393 12.41 -7.34 -4.47
C HIS A 393 11.02 -6.88 -4.03
N ASN A 394 9.96 -7.62 -4.38
CA ASN A 394 8.61 -7.35 -3.87
C ASN A 394 8.55 -7.42 -2.34
N ILE A 395 9.17 -8.45 -1.75
CA ILE A 395 9.30 -8.58 -0.30
C ILE A 395 10.10 -7.40 0.26
N SER A 396 11.29 -7.12 -0.28
CA SER A 396 12.18 -6.10 0.30
C SER A 396 11.60 -4.69 0.23
N TRP A 397 10.99 -4.31 -0.89
CA TRP A 397 10.38 -2.97 -1.05
C TRP A 397 9.15 -2.79 -0.17
N TRP A 398 8.31 -3.82 -0.05
CA TRP A 398 7.17 -3.78 0.87
C TRP A 398 7.62 -3.63 2.33
N GLN A 399 8.60 -4.42 2.76
CA GLN A 399 9.14 -4.35 4.12
C GLN A 399 9.85 -3.01 4.39
N HIS A 400 10.52 -2.46 3.38
CA HIS A 400 11.16 -1.14 3.47
C HIS A 400 10.11 -0.05 3.70
N GLY A 401 9.03 -0.03 2.92
CA GLY A 401 7.92 0.90 3.14
C GLY A 401 7.28 0.73 4.52
N ALA A 402 7.00 -0.52 4.91
CA ALA A 402 6.38 -0.87 6.19
C ALA A 402 7.18 -0.43 7.41
N THR A 403 8.51 -0.43 7.32
CA THR A 403 9.39 -0.12 8.44
C THR A 403 9.88 1.33 8.46
N LYS A 404 10.01 1.98 7.29
CA LYS A 404 10.53 3.35 7.20
C LYS A 404 9.44 4.42 7.24
N ASN A 405 8.31 4.17 6.58
CA ASN A 405 7.24 5.15 6.40
C ASN A 405 7.77 6.56 6.01
N ARG A 406 8.48 6.64 4.88
CA ARG A 406 8.97 7.88 4.27
C ARG A 406 8.82 7.78 2.77
N ASN A 407 8.20 8.76 2.12
CA ASN A 407 7.93 8.70 0.69
C ASN A 407 9.23 8.64 -0.11
N GLN A 408 10.23 9.47 0.24
CA GLN A 408 11.53 9.47 -0.42
C GLN A 408 12.22 8.10 -0.36
N GLN A 409 11.99 7.35 0.71
CA GLN A 409 12.56 6.00 0.87
C GLN A 409 11.93 4.99 -0.10
N CYS A 410 10.76 5.28 -0.67
CA CYS A 410 10.10 4.48 -1.69
C CYS A 410 10.41 4.94 -3.13
N ASN A 411 11.35 5.88 -3.33
CA ASN A 411 11.71 6.38 -4.65
C ASN A 411 12.55 5.35 -5.42
N THR A 412 11.86 4.44 -6.12
CA THR A 412 12.50 3.39 -6.91
C THR A 412 13.21 3.95 -8.13
N TRP A 413 12.84 5.13 -8.62
CA TRP A 413 13.40 5.76 -9.82
C TRP A 413 14.86 6.18 -9.66
N LEU A 414 15.27 6.50 -8.43
CA LEU A 414 16.66 6.84 -8.09
C LEU A 414 17.46 5.64 -7.55
N SER A 415 16.84 4.46 -7.46
CA SER A 415 17.51 3.23 -7.00
C SER A 415 18.37 2.61 -8.10
N ALA A 416 19.41 1.86 -7.71
CA ALA A 416 20.25 1.14 -8.66
C ALA A 416 19.42 0.07 -9.40
N SER A 417 19.73 -0.21 -10.67
CA SER A 417 18.99 -1.20 -11.46
C SER A 417 18.94 -2.59 -10.82
N GLY A 418 19.97 -2.95 -10.05
CA GLY A 418 20.00 -4.20 -9.29
C GLY A 418 18.91 -4.30 -8.22
N ASP A 419 18.52 -3.18 -7.61
CA ASP A 419 17.55 -3.13 -6.51
C ASP A 419 16.09 -3.18 -6.98
N VAL A 420 15.87 -3.14 -8.30
CA VAL A 420 14.54 -3.18 -8.93
C VAL A 420 14.40 -4.35 -9.88
N SER A 421 15.23 -5.40 -9.73
CA SER A 421 15.43 -6.42 -10.78
C SER A 421 14.66 -7.74 -10.69
#